data_AF-A0A1C0BUH7-F1
#
_entry.id   AF-A0A1C0BUH7-F1
#
_cell.length_a   1.000
_cell.length_b   1.000
_cell.length_c   1.000
_cell.angle_alpha   90.00
_cell.angle_beta   90.00
_cell.angle_gamma   90.00
#
_symmetry.space_group_name_H-M   'P 1'
#
loop_
_entity.id
_entity.type
_entity.pdbx_description
1 polymer ?
#
loop_
_entity_poly.entity_id
_entity_poly.type
_entity_poly.pdbx_seq_one_letter_code
_entity_poly.pdbx_strand_id
1 'polypeptide(L)'
;MKLMMTAVMALSCLFGGMQPIGQEKAVLTKEGAIANESVSIEIQDIKDVELQRFLYEQVDGRDRVSGATPVAEADGKLGRTELFVNKLMIDCSVYNIESFEGLEFFTCLTDITILHYQGEILDFSKMVFNSGVGTTELYMKEAKSLKSVKIQTHEDYSFFIEIEGGTTGVLDLSDVTNVRVFRLANINATEVLLSERDEPIVLSVSNAKNLTSLDLSSSVFLLSIYNVPLESLDFIPSELVYLNLLNTDITNVDTFLSKATKLEELVVAGNKLSQLNVPSDLLASLTFADLNWMSDDGLGESYASNTITLDAKKMTHGYELILDDLDVTMVSIAAGCNWRIQGNKIVLDKDELEPFRYYYKVKDEGKVYEFIDEYDTRPGYLGDEALRFTHLFVQADVRVVESSVQSPEIAPTKPSAPATGDSTNVIGLLFAVAIAGTLMFKKRKFN
;
A
#
# COMPACT_ATOMS: atom_id res chain seq x y z
N MET A 1 -1.45 -2.58 -24.76
CA MET A 1 -2.53 -1.61 -25.07
C MET A 1 -3.65 -1.63 -24.02
N LYS A 2 -4.35 -2.75 -23.76
CA LYS A 2 -5.36 -2.84 -22.66
C LYS A 2 -4.79 -2.51 -21.27
N LEU A 3 -3.60 -3.03 -20.93
CA LEU A 3 -2.94 -2.72 -19.65
C LEU A 3 -2.57 -1.23 -19.53
N MET A 4 -2.03 -0.64 -20.59
CA MET A 4 -1.66 0.79 -20.66
C MET A 4 -2.89 1.72 -20.55
N MET A 5 -4.01 1.32 -21.16
CA MET A 5 -5.27 2.06 -21.06
C MET A 5 -5.90 1.94 -19.66
N THR A 6 -5.69 0.79 -18.99
CA THR A 6 -6.07 0.58 -17.58
C THR A 6 -5.17 1.38 -16.63
N ALA A 7 -3.86 1.48 -16.93
CA ALA A 7 -2.89 2.29 -16.20
C ALA A 7 -3.20 3.78 -16.30
N VAL A 8 -3.54 4.28 -17.49
CA VAL A 8 -3.96 5.68 -17.71
C VAL A 8 -5.27 5.98 -16.98
N MET A 9 -6.23 5.05 -16.98
CA MET A 9 -7.46 5.21 -16.20
C MET A 9 -7.19 5.18 -14.69
N ALA A 10 -6.35 4.25 -14.21
CA ALA A 10 -5.96 4.16 -12.80
C ALA A 10 -5.18 5.40 -12.32
N LEU A 11 -4.26 5.93 -13.12
CA LEU A 11 -3.61 7.22 -12.86
C LEU A 11 -4.66 8.34 -12.82
N SER A 12 -5.57 8.43 -13.78
CA SER A 12 -6.60 9.48 -13.81
C SER A 12 -7.58 9.41 -12.62
N CYS A 13 -7.86 8.21 -12.11
CA CYS A 13 -8.67 8.00 -10.91
C CYS A 13 -7.90 8.30 -9.61
N LEU A 14 -6.58 8.11 -9.59
CA LEU A 14 -5.71 8.49 -8.47
C LEU A 14 -5.47 10.01 -8.41
N PHE A 15 -5.50 10.71 -9.55
CA PHE A 15 -5.25 12.15 -9.65
C PHE A 15 -6.50 13.04 -9.74
N GLY A 16 -7.69 12.51 -9.42
CA GLY A 16 -8.88 13.32 -9.16
C GLY A 16 -9.42 14.16 -10.34
N GLY A 17 -8.92 14.00 -11.57
CA GLY A 17 -9.31 14.88 -12.66
C GLY A 17 -9.04 14.31 -14.04
N MET A 18 -10.00 13.56 -14.60
CA MET A 18 -10.34 13.62 -16.03
C MET A 18 -11.74 13.02 -16.26
N GLN A 19 -12.60 13.73 -17.00
CA GLN A 19 -13.76 13.10 -17.64
C GLN A 19 -13.27 12.15 -18.74
N PRO A 20 -13.91 10.98 -18.95
CA PRO A 20 -13.50 10.04 -19.99
C PRO A 20 -13.55 10.70 -21.38
N ILE A 21 -12.40 10.79 -22.04
CA ILE A 21 -12.30 11.20 -23.44
C ILE A 21 -12.90 10.10 -24.31
N GLY A 22 -14.05 10.41 -24.92
CA GLY A 22 -14.59 9.75 -26.12
C GLY A 22 -14.80 8.25 -26.02
N GLN A 23 -15.97 7.81 -25.54
CA GLN A 23 -16.44 6.46 -25.83
C GLN A 23 -16.59 6.30 -27.36
N GLU A 24 -15.77 5.44 -27.94
CA GLU A 24 -16.01 4.91 -29.27
C GLU A 24 -17.35 4.15 -29.21
N LYS A 25 -18.38 4.67 -29.91
CA LYS A 25 -19.66 3.99 -30.05
C LYS A 25 -19.42 2.65 -30.74
N ALA A 26 -19.34 1.58 -29.95
CA ALA A 26 -19.54 0.23 -30.47
C ALA A 26 -20.95 0.15 -31.05
N VAL A 27 -21.04 0.17 -32.38
CA VAL A 27 -22.28 -0.09 -33.10
C VAL A 27 -22.57 -1.58 -32.94
N LEU A 28 -23.46 -1.90 -32.00
CA LEU A 28 -24.09 -3.23 -31.90
C LEU A 28 -24.86 -3.49 -33.20
N THR A 29 -24.26 -4.25 -34.11
CA THR A 29 -24.96 -4.82 -35.26
C THR A 29 -26.00 -5.82 -34.76
N LYS A 30 -27.22 -5.69 -35.28
CA LYS A 30 -28.48 -6.31 -34.84
C LYS A 30 -28.55 -7.85 -34.93
N GLU A 31 -27.44 -8.53 -35.20
CA GLU A 31 -27.38 -9.97 -35.48
C GLU A 31 -26.58 -10.68 -34.38
N GLY A 32 -27.25 -10.95 -33.27
CA GLY A 32 -26.67 -11.65 -32.12
C GLY A 32 -27.51 -11.57 -30.85
N ALA A 33 -28.82 -11.33 -30.96
CA ALA A 33 -29.70 -11.42 -29.81
C ALA A 33 -29.80 -12.89 -29.40
N ILE A 34 -28.98 -13.30 -28.42
CA ILE A 34 -29.18 -14.53 -27.67
C ILE A 34 -30.62 -14.44 -27.15
N ALA A 35 -31.45 -15.42 -27.50
CA ALA A 35 -32.77 -15.55 -26.93
C ALA A 35 -32.58 -15.80 -25.43
N ASN A 36 -32.64 -14.73 -24.64
CA ASN A 36 -32.71 -14.82 -23.19
C ASN A 36 -34.04 -15.50 -22.88
N GLU A 37 -34.01 -16.82 -22.66
CA GLU A 37 -35.11 -17.50 -22.00
C GLU A 37 -35.43 -16.71 -20.72
N SER A 38 -36.66 -16.23 -20.63
CA SER A 38 -37.13 -15.40 -19.54
C SER A 38 -37.23 -16.25 -18.27
N VAL A 39 -36.11 -16.46 -17.60
CA VAL A 39 -36.10 -16.98 -16.23
C VAL A 39 -36.69 -15.89 -15.36
N SER A 40 -37.93 -16.09 -14.90
CA SER A 40 -38.54 -15.30 -13.84
C SER A 40 -37.83 -15.64 -12.54
N ILE A 41 -37.21 -14.64 -11.92
CA ILE A 41 -36.53 -14.81 -10.64
C ILE A 41 -37.54 -14.36 -9.59
N GLU A 42 -37.93 -15.25 -8.70
CA GLU A 42 -38.81 -14.88 -7.60
C GLU A 42 -37.93 -14.32 -6.48
N ILE A 43 -38.22 -13.15 -5.93
CA ILE A 43 -37.46 -12.58 -4.79
C ILE A 43 -37.43 -13.53 -3.59
N GLN A 44 -38.36 -14.47 -3.53
CA GLN A 44 -38.39 -15.56 -2.56
C GLN A 44 -37.12 -16.44 -2.59
N ASP A 45 -36.33 -16.38 -3.67
CA ASP A 45 -35.04 -17.06 -3.80
C ASP A 45 -33.89 -16.35 -3.07
N ILE A 46 -34.02 -15.05 -2.76
CA ILE A 46 -33.07 -14.30 -1.91
C ILE A 46 -33.29 -14.75 -0.46
N LYS A 47 -32.31 -15.36 0.19
CA LYS A 47 -32.53 -15.94 1.53
C LYS A 47 -32.62 -14.91 2.65
N ASP A 48 -31.96 -13.76 2.46
CA ASP A 48 -31.87 -12.72 3.47
C ASP A 48 -33.12 -11.83 3.43
N VAL A 49 -33.92 -11.89 4.50
CA VAL A 49 -35.21 -11.18 4.59
C VAL A 49 -35.02 -9.65 4.58
N GLU A 50 -33.91 -9.15 5.11
CA GLU A 50 -33.61 -7.72 5.14
C GLU A 50 -33.16 -7.21 3.76
N LEU A 51 -32.42 -8.03 3.01
CA LEU A 51 -32.08 -7.76 1.61
C LEU A 51 -33.33 -7.80 0.73
N GLN A 52 -34.21 -8.79 0.91
CA GLN A 52 -35.50 -8.84 0.23
C GLN A 52 -36.27 -7.53 0.48
N ARG A 53 -36.42 -7.13 1.75
CA ARG A 53 -37.13 -5.91 2.14
C ARG A 53 -36.54 -4.68 1.46
N PHE A 54 -35.21 -4.52 1.50
CA PHE A 54 -34.52 -3.43 0.81
C PHE A 54 -34.87 -3.41 -0.69
N LEU A 55 -34.77 -4.54 -1.38
CA LEU A 55 -35.03 -4.62 -2.82
C LEU A 55 -36.49 -4.31 -3.17
N TYR A 56 -37.46 -4.75 -2.35
CA TYR A 56 -38.87 -4.37 -2.51
C TYR A 56 -39.06 -2.85 -2.40
N GLU A 57 -38.45 -2.21 -1.41
CA GLU A 57 -38.54 -0.76 -1.22
C GLU A 57 -37.90 0.03 -2.38
N GLN A 58 -36.82 -0.49 -2.98
CA GLN A 58 -36.20 0.10 -4.18
C GLN A 58 -37.08 0.03 -5.43
N VAL A 59 -38.01 -0.93 -5.50
CA VAL A 59 -38.99 -0.98 -6.60
C VAL A 59 -40.17 -0.06 -6.32
N ASP A 60 -40.80 -0.17 -5.15
CA ASP A 60 -41.97 0.66 -4.79
C ASP A 60 -41.64 2.17 -4.78
N GLY A 61 -40.42 2.52 -4.36
CA GLY A 61 -39.95 3.91 -4.34
C GLY A 61 -39.84 4.55 -5.73
N ARG A 62 -39.57 3.77 -6.79
CA ARG A 62 -39.47 4.28 -8.17
C ARG A 62 -40.83 4.61 -8.78
N ASP A 63 -41.86 3.83 -8.45
CA ASP A 63 -43.22 4.04 -8.99
C ASP A 63 -43.91 5.26 -8.39
N ARG A 64 -43.55 5.64 -7.16
CA ARG A 64 -44.06 6.89 -6.54
C ARG A 64 -43.56 8.16 -7.24
N VAL A 65 -42.38 8.12 -7.86
CA VAL A 65 -41.80 9.29 -8.56
C VAL A 65 -42.33 9.39 -10.00
N SER A 66 -42.71 8.26 -10.62
CA SER A 66 -43.22 8.23 -12.00
C SER A 66 -44.74 8.42 -12.11
N GLY A 67 -45.49 8.31 -11.01
CA GLY A 67 -46.96 8.37 -11.01
C GLY A 67 -47.63 7.15 -11.65
N ALA A 68 -46.86 6.11 -11.96
CA ALA A 68 -47.39 4.83 -12.40
C ALA A 68 -47.97 4.08 -11.18
N THR A 69 -49.14 3.48 -11.35
CA THR A 69 -49.73 2.62 -10.32
C THR A 69 -48.94 1.30 -10.29
N PRO A 70 -48.49 0.81 -9.11
CA PRO A 70 -47.71 -0.42 -9.05
C PRO A 70 -48.51 -1.56 -9.65
N VAL A 71 -47.93 -2.29 -10.61
CA VAL A 71 -48.39 -3.63 -10.97
C VAL A 71 -47.47 -4.62 -10.28
N ALA A 72 -47.38 -4.54 -8.96
CA ALA A 72 -47.01 -5.73 -8.21
C ALA A 72 -48.11 -6.76 -8.51
N GLU A 73 -47.77 -7.87 -9.13
CA GLU A 73 -48.70 -8.99 -9.24
C GLU A 73 -49.21 -9.31 -7.82
N ALA A 74 -50.50 -9.62 -7.68
CA ALA A 74 -51.17 -9.76 -6.39
C ALA A 74 -50.59 -10.87 -5.49
N ASP A 75 -49.58 -11.60 -5.97
CA ASP A 75 -48.84 -12.65 -5.27
C ASP A 75 -47.48 -12.19 -4.71
N GLY A 76 -47.11 -10.91 -4.88
CA GLY A 76 -45.88 -10.35 -4.33
C GLY A 76 -44.60 -10.70 -5.10
N LYS A 77 -44.71 -11.16 -6.36
CA LYS A 77 -43.55 -11.45 -7.21
C LYS A 77 -43.09 -10.20 -7.94
N LEU A 78 -41.78 -9.90 -7.86
CA LEU A 78 -41.14 -8.89 -8.69
C LEU A 78 -40.58 -9.54 -9.96
N GLY A 79 -41.01 -9.08 -11.13
CA GLY A 79 -40.55 -9.63 -12.41
C GLY A 79 -39.15 -9.14 -12.78
N ARG A 80 -38.34 -9.96 -13.45
CA ARG A 80 -36.96 -9.63 -13.89
C ARG A 80 -36.88 -8.34 -14.74
N THR A 81 -37.95 -7.98 -15.44
CA THR A 81 -38.07 -6.76 -16.26
C THR A 81 -38.15 -5.45 -15.45
N GLU A 82 -38.40 -5.50 -14.15
CA GLU A 82 -38.58 -4.31 -13.30
C GLU A 82 -37.31 -3.93 -12.54
N LEU A 83 -36.33 -4.85 -12.49
CA LEU A 83 -35.06 -4.66 -11.79
C LEU A 83 -33.92 -4.34 -12.76
N PHE A 84 -34.16 -3.39 -13.67
CA PHE A 84 -33.07 -2.66 -14.34
C PHE A 84 -32.44 -1.68 -13.34
N VAL A 85 -31.74 -2.24 -12.36
CA VAL A 85 -30.92 -1.47 -11.43
C VAL A 85 -29.48 -1.71 -11.85
N ASN A 86 -28.80 -0.64 -12.25
CA ASN A 86 -27.36 -0.66 -12.49
C ASN A 86 -26.57 -0.26 -11.24
N LYS A 87 -27.21 0.43 -10.28
CA LYS A 87 -26.56 0.91 -9.05
C LYS A 87 -27.36 0.52 -7.81
N LEU A 88 -26.73 -0.17 -6.86
CA LEU A 88 -27.31 -0.41 -5.54
C LEU A 88 -26.52 0.36 -4.48
N MET A 89 -27.24 1.02 -3.57
CA MET A 89 -26.68 1.62 -2.37
C MET A 89 -27.42 1.05 -1.17
N ILE A 90 -26.71 0.23 -0.39
CA ILE A 90 -27.24 -0.56 0.72
C ILE A 90 -26.65 0.00 2.01
N ASP A 91 -27.49 0.51 2.90
CA ASP A 91 -27.08 0.93 4.23
C ASP A 91 -27.38 -0.15 5.25
N CYS A 92 -26.35 -0.89 5.67
CA CYS A 92 -26.49 -1.98 6.63
C CYS A 92 -26.78 -1.52 8.07
N SER A 93 -26.77 -0.20 8.34
CA SER A 93 -27.32 0.35 9.59
C SER A 93 -28.84 0.39 9.59
N VAL A 94 -29.47 0.38 8.40
CA VAL A 94 -30.93 0.36 8.21
C VAL A 94 -31.42 -1.08 7.98
N TYR A 95 -30.71 -1.83 7.14
CA TYR A 95 -31.03 -3.21 6.80
C TYR A 95 -29.95 -4.14 7.35
N ASN A 96 -30.27 -4.93 8.37
CA ASN A 96 -29.31 -5.87 8.98
C ASN A 96 -29.10 -7.10 8.08
N ILE A 97 -28.46 -6.88 6.93
CA ILE A 97 -28.23 -7.88 5.90
C ILE A 97 -27.03 -8.74 6.31
N GLU A 98 -27.28 -10.03 6.50
CA GLU A 98 -26.29 -11.05 6.84
C GLU A 98 -25.76 -11.75 5.58
N SER A 99 -26.56 -11.83 4.51
CA SER A 99 -26.19 -12.45 3.25
C SER A 99 -26.63 -11.64 2.04
N PHE A 100 -25.74 -11.55 1.06
CA PHE A 100 -26.03 -10.96 -0.25
C PHE A 100 -26.38 -12.02 -1.32
N GLU A 101 -26.63 -13.27 -0.91
CA GLU A 101 -27.10 -14.33 -1.80
C GLU A 101 -28.45 -13.94 -2.43
N GLY A 102 -28.52 -14.08 -3.75
CA GLY A 102 -29.60 -13.63 -4.60
C GLY A 102 -29.31 -12.33 -5.36
N LEU A 103 -28.24 -11.58 -5.04
CA LEU A 103 -27.79 -10.48 -5.89
C LEU A 103 -27.21 -10.96 -7.23
N GLU A 104 -26.75 -12.21 -7.33
CA GLU A 104 -26.27 -12.84 -8.57
C GLU A 104 -27.30 -12.83 -9.71
N PHE A 105 -28.58 -12.70 -9.36
CA PHE A 105 -29.69 -12.66 -10.29
C PHE A 105 -29.79 -11.33 -11.06
N PHE A 106 -29.09 -10.29 -10.59
CA PHE A 106 -29.12 -8.96 -11.17
C PHE A 106 -27.98 -8.78 -12.18
N THR A 107 -28.21 -9.22 -13.41
CA THR A 107 -27.21 -9.23 -14.49
C THR A 107 -26.77 -7.86 -14.99
N CYS A 108 -27.41 -6.78 -14.54
CA CYS A 108 -27.13 -5.41 -14.98
C CYS A 108 -26.45 -4.53 -13.90
N LEU A 109 -26.12 -5.09 -12.74
CA LEU A 109 -25.41 -4.34 -11.69
C LEU A 109 -24.01 -3.99 -12.17
N THR A 110 -23.72 -2.69 -12.18
CA THR A 110 -22.38 -2.15 -12.42
C THR A 110 -21.80 -1.57 -11.15
N ASP A 111 -22.62 -1.00 -10.26
CA ASP A 111 -22.14 -0.34 -9.05
C ASP A 111 -22.87 -0.87 -7.81
N ILE A 112 -22.12 -1.31 -6.81
CA ILE A 112 -22.64 -1.74 -5.51
C ILE A 112 -21.94 -0.93 -4.44
N THR A 113 -22.70 -0.18 -3.65
CA THR A 113 -22.21 0.54 -2.47
C THR A 113 -22.82 -0.09 -1.23
N ILE A 114 -21.97 -0.53 -0.29
CA ILE A 114 -22.38 -1.06 1.01
C ILE A 114 -21.85 -0.11 2.10
N LEU A 115 -22.75 0.43 2.90
CA LEU A 115 -22.44 1.31 4.02
C LEU A 115 -22.64 0.57 5.34
N HIS A 116 -21.76 0.80 6.30
CA HIS A 116 -21.90 0.34 7.69
C HIS A 116 -22.07 -1.18 7.84
N TYR A 117 -21.42 -1.99 6.99
CA TYR A 117 -21.49 -3.45 7.10
C TYR A 117 -20.96 -3.94 8.46
N GLN A 118 -21.76 -4.76 9.15
CA GLN A 118 -21.45 -5.23 10.51
C GLN A 118 -20.83 -6.63 10.54
N GLY A 119 -20.90 -7.37 9.43
CA GLY A 119 -20.35 -8.73 9.33
C GLY A 119 -18.82 -8.74 9.25
N GLU A 120 -18.23 -9.87 9.66
CA GLU A 120 -16.78 -10.07 9.56
C GLU A 120 -16.32 -10.54 8.18
N ILE A 121 -17.21 -11.22 7.44
CA ILE A 121 -16.92 -11.80 6.13
C ILE A 121 -17.97 -11.31 5.16
N LEU A 122 -17.54 -10.57 4.13
CA LEU A 122 -18.40 -10.25 3.00
C LEU A 122 -18.20 -11.30 1.92
N ASP A 123 -19.24 -12.07 1.63
CA ASP A 123 -19.17 -13.19 0.69
C ASP A 123 -20.07 -12.94 -0.55
N PHE A 124 -19.40 -12.70 -1.66
CA PHE A 124 -19.94 -12.60 -3.01
C PHE A 124 -19.44 -13.73 -3.92
N SER A 125 -18.93 -14.83 -3.37
CA SER A 125 -18.41 -15.97 -4.15
C SER A 125 -19.47 -16.62 -5.05
N LYS A 126 -20.76 -16.46 -4.71
CA LYS A 126 -21.88 -16.94 -5.54
C LYS A 126 -22.32 -15.94 -6.60
N MET A 127 -21.81 -14.70 -6.57
CA MET A 127 -22.19 -13.68 -7.54
C MET A 127 -21.50 -13.88 -8.89
N VAL A 128 -22.29 -14.31 -9.87
CA VAL A 128 -21.87 -14.27 -11.27
C VAL A 128 -22.27 -12.93 -11.87
N PHE A 129 -21.36 -11.97 -11.83
CA PHE A 129 -21.58 -10.69 -12.48
C PHE A 129 -21.56 -10.85 -14.00
N ASN A 130 -22.73 -10.78 -14.62
CA ASN A 130 -22.91 -10.97 -16.06
C ASN A 130 -22.95 -9.64 -16.81
N SER A 131 -22.00 -8.73 -16.52
CA SER A 131 -21.94 -7.45 -17.23
C SER A 131 -21.29 -7.67 -18.60
N GLY A 132 -22.10 -7.96 -19.63
CA GLY A 132 -21.64 -8.30 -20.98
C GLY A 132 -20.61 -7.34 -21.59
N VAL A 133 -20.46 -6.11 -21.08
CA VAL A 133 -19.31 -5.22 -21.29
C VAL A 133 -19.25 -4.22 -20.12
N GLY A 134 -18.27 -4.29 -19.22
CA GLY A 134 -18.14 -3.26 -18.16
C GLY A 134 -17.23 -3.65 -16.99
N THR A 135 -16.74 -2.64 -16.27
CA THR A 135 -16.14 -2.80 -14.94
C THR A 135 -17.26 -2.74 -13.91
N THR A 136 -17.29 -3.71 -12.99
CA THR A 136 -18.17 -3.62 -11.82
C THR A 136 -17.40 -2.97 -10.67
N GLU A 137 -18.00 -1.98 -10.04
CA GLU A 137 -17.45 -1.22 -8.93
C GLU A 137 -18.13 -1.65 -7.62
N LEU A 138 -17.33 -2.11 -6.65
CA LEU A 138 -17.77 -2.40 -5.29
C LEU A 138 -17.17 -1.37 -4.33
N TYR A 139 -18.02 -0.54 -3.77
CA TYR A 139 -17.67 0.44 -2.75
C TYR A 139 -18.15 -0.06 -1.38
N MET A 140 -17.25 -0.11 -0.41
CA MET A 140 -17.56 -0.41 0.98
C MET A 140 -17.14 0.75 1.86
N LYS A 141 -18.06 1.27 2.67
CA LYS A 141 -17.76 2.35 3.60
C LYS A 141 -18.12 1.99 5.03
N GLU A 142 -17.23 2.30 5.96
CA GLU A 142 -17.41 2.15 7.40
C GLU A 142 -17.72 0.71 7.86
N ALA A 143 -17.12 -0.29 7.20
CA ALA A 143 -17.30 -1.70 7.53
C ALA A 143 -16.46 -2.11 8.77
N LYS A 144 -16.95 -1.74 9.97
CA LYS A 144 -16.17 -1.75 11.23
C LYS A 144 -15.62 -3.12 11.68
N SER A 145 -16.30 -4.18 11.27
CA SER A 145 -15.98 -5.55 11.69
C SER A 145 -15.35 -6.38 10.57
N LEU A 146 -15.26 -5.84 9.36
CA LEU A 146 -14.86 -6.58 8.18
C LEU A 146 -13.40 -7.04 8.30
N LYS A 147 -13.20 -8.36 8.13
CA LYS A 147 -11.92 -9.05 8.17
C LYS A 147 -11.63 -9.79 6.88
N SER A 148 -12.64 -10.16 6.10
CA SER A 148 -12.44 -10.90 4.86
C SER A 148 -13.45 -10.52 3.79
N VAL A 149 -13.00 -10.48 2.54
CA VAL A 149 -13.84 -10.30 1.36
C VAL A 149 -13.63 -11.50 0.45
N LYS A 150 -14.73 -12.10 0.00
CA LYS A 150 -14.71 -13.25 -0.91
C LYS A 150 -15.47 -12.88 -2.16
N ILE A 151 -14.80 -12.84 -3.30
CA ILE A 151 -15.40 -12.49 -4.58
C ILE A 151 -14.82 -13.44 -5.62
N GLN A 152 -15.69 -14.25 -6.22
CA GLN A 152 -15.32 -15.12 -7.33
C GLN A 152 -16.00 -14.61 -8.58
N THR A 153 -15.20 -14.33 -9.60
CA THR A 153 -15.68 -13.72 -10.84
C THR A 153 -15.21 -14.56 -12.03
N HIS A 154 -15.89 -14.47 -13.16
CA HIS A 154 -15.44 -15.14 -14.39
C HIS A 154 -14.24 -14.37 -15.00
N GLU A 155 -13.37 -15.07 -15.72
CA GLU A 155 -12.10 -14.55 -16.26
C GLU A 155 -12.23 -13.31 -17.16
N ASP A 156 -13.40 -13.11 -17.76
CA ASP A 156 -13.66 -12.00 -18.70
C ASP A 156 -14.04 -10.68 -18.02
N TYR A 157 -14.20 -10.66 -16.69
CA TYR A 157 -14.67 -9.50 -15.96
C TYR A 157 -13.58 -8.87 -15.09
N SER A 158 -13.58 -7.53 -15.06
CA SER A 158 -12.70 -6.76 -14.19
C SER A 158 -13.49 -6.05 -13.10
N PHE A 159 -13.00 -6.15 -11.87
CA PHE A 159 -13.55 -5.45 -10.73
C PHE A 159 -12.68 -4.28 -10.30
N PHE A 160 -13.35 -3.23 -9.86
CA PHE A 160 -12.81 -2.17 -9.02
C PHE A 160 -13.39 -2.36 -7.61
N ILE A 161 -12.53 -2.43 -6.60
CA ILE A 161 -12.95 -2.51 -5.20
C ILE A 161 -12.35 -1.34 -4.44
N GLU A 162 -13.22 -0.58 -3.77
CA GLU A 162 -12.84 0.45 -2.81
C GLU A 162 -13.37 0.10 -1.43
N ILE A 163 -12.48 0.05 -0.45
CA ILE A 163 -12.79 -0.18 0.97
C ILE A 163 -12.36 1.06 1.73
N GLU A 164 -13.33 1.78 2.26
CA GLU A 164 -13.13 3.00 3.01
C GLU A 164 -13.56 2.82 4.47
N GLY A 165 -12.62 2.97 5.40
CA GLY A 165 -12.93 2.92 6.83
C GLY A 165 -13.21 1.52 7.39
N GLY A 166 -13.17 1.43 8.71
CA GLY A 166 -13.83 0.37 9.46
C GLY A 166 -13.03 -0.92 9.74
N THR A 167 -12.18 -1.44 8.88
CA THR A 167 -11.59 -2.78 9.13
C THR A 167 -10.62 -2.81 10.33
N THR A 168 -10.60 -3.85 11.16
CA THR A 168 -9.61 -3.99 12.27
C THR A 168 -8.90 -5.34 12.23
N GLY A 169 -7.62 -5.36 12.62
CA GLY A 169 -6.80 -6.58 12.57
C GLY A 169 -6.40 -6.93 11.13
N VAL A 170 -6.55 -8.19 10.74
CA VAL A 170 -6.18 -8.66 9.39
C VAL A 170 -7.34 -8.44 8.43
N LEU A 171 -7.08 -7.78 7.31
CA LEU A 171 -7.99 -7.70 6.16
C LEU A 171 -7.53 -8.69 5.08
N ASP A 172 -8.24 -9.80 4.99
CA ASP A 172 -7.96 -10.89 4.06
C ASP A 172 -8.74 -10.71 2.74
N LEU A 173 -8.01 -10.38 1.68
CA LEU A 173 -8.50 -10.24 0.31
C LEU A 173 -7.97 -11.38 -0.59
N SER A 174 -7.48 -12.47 0.00
CA SER A 174 -6.91 -13.61 -0.72
C SER A 174 -7.96 -14.40 -1.53
N ASP A 175 -9.21 -14.42 -1.07
CA ASP A 175 -10.34 -15.08 -1.74
C ASP A 175 -11.01 -14.21 -2.83
N VAL A 176 -10.41 -13.07 -3.16
CA VAL A 176 -10.89 -12.19 -4.23
C VAL A 176 -10.20 -12.58 -5.54
N THR A 177 -10.93 -12.77 -6.64
CA THR A 177 -10.36 -13.09 -7.96
C THR A 177 -10.81 -12.10 -9.04
N ASN A 178 -9.99 -11.92 -10.09
CA ASN A 178 -10.16 -11.00 -11.24
C ASN A 178 -10.52 -9.53 -10.89
N VAL A 179 -10.06 -9.05 -9.74
CA VAL A 179 -10.02 -7.62 -9.43
C VAL A 179 -8.77 -7.00 -10.04
N ARG A 180 -8.95 -5.88 -10.75
CA ARG A 180 -7.85 -5.12 -11.35
C ARG A 180 -7.40 -3.97 -10.49
N VAL A 181 -8.30 -3.41 -9.68
CA VAL A 181 -8.01 -2.22 -8.87
C VAL A 181 -8.53 -2.45 -7.45
N PHE A 182 -7.64 -2.29 -6.49
CA PHE A 182 -7.95 -2.17 -5.07
C PHE A 182 -7.60 -0.78 -4.58
N ARG A 183 -8.55 -0.13 -3.92
CA ARG A 183 -8.33 1.10 -3.17
C ARG A 183 -8.74 0.89 -1.72
N LEU A 184 -7.78 1.03 -0.81
CA LEU A 184 -7.97 0.86 0.62
C LEU A 184 -7.73 2.22 1.28
N ALA A 185 -8.79 2.91 1.68
CA ALA A 185 -8.71 4.25 2.23
C ALA A 185 -9.17 4.28 3.69
N ASN A 186 -8.47 5.00 4.55
CA ASN A 186 -8.88 5.20 5.96
C ASN A 186 -9.11 3.88 6.74
N ILE A 187 -8.52 2.77 6.29
CA ILE A 187 -8.71 1.46 6.93
C ILE A 187 -7.95 1.38 8.27
N ASN A 188 -8.43 0.55 9.19
CA ASN A 188 -7.83 0.40 10.52
C ASN A 188 -7.20 -1.00 10.72
N ALA A 189 -6.97 -1.71 9.61
CA ALA A 189 -6.30 -3.00 9.58
C ALA A 189 -4.81 -2.86 9.97
N THR A 190 -4.25 -3.89 10.59
CA THR A 190 -2.82 -4.03 10.89
C THR A 190 -2.07 -4.74 9.78
N GLU A 191 -2.78 -5.55 8.99
CA GLU A 191 -2.23 -6.37 7.91
C GLU A 191 -3.27 -6.50 6.79
N VAL A 192 -2.81 -6.48 5.54
CA VAL A 192 -3.63 -6.79 4.36
C VAL A 192 -3.01 -7.98 3.64
N LEU A 193 -3.83 -8.99 3.35
CA LEU A 193 -3.42 -10.18 2.62
C LEU A 193 -4.01 -10.17 1.22
N LEU A 194 -3.18 -10.34 0.20
CA LEU A 194 -3.59 -10.51 -1.20
C LEU A 194 -2.92 -11.76 -1.78
N SER A 195 -3.74 -12.67 -2.32
CA SER A 195 -3.32 -13.95 -2.91
C SER A 195 -2.52 -13.78 -4.19
N GLU A 196 -1.83 -14.84 -4.63
CA GLU A 196 -1.11 -14.86 -5.90
C GLU A 196 -2.09 -14.78 -7.07
N ARG A 197 -1.72 -14.03 -8.11
CA ARG A 197 -2.56 -13.79 -9.28
C ARG A 197 -1.75 -13.77 -10.55
N ASP A 198 -2.35 -14.31 -11.60
CA ASP A 198 -1.78 -14.35 -12.95
C ASP A 198 -1.78 -12.96 -13.61
N GLU A 199 -2.81 -12.13 -13.34
CA GLU A 199 -2.90 -10.76 -13.86
C GLU A 199 -2.41 -9.74 -12.83
N PRO A 200 -1.63 -8.72 -13.27
CA PRO A 200 -1.13 -7.71 -12.37
C PRO A 200 -2.22 -6.69 -12.00
N ILE A 201 -2.22 -6.25 -10.74
CA ILE A 201 -3.23 -5.35 -10.19
C ILE A 201 -2.71 -3.93 -9.94
N VAL A 202 -3.63 -2.99 -9.78
CA VAL A 202 -3.40 -1.67 -9.19
C VAL A 202 -3.81 -1.75 -7.72
N LEU A 203 -2.90 -1.42 -6.82
CA LEU A 203 -3.15 -1.32 -5.38
C LEU A 203 -2.84 0.09 -4.89
N SER A 204 -3.85 0.74 -4.30
CA SER A 204 -3.70 2.00 -3.60
C SER A 204 -4.12 1.84 -2.15
N VAL A 205 -3.27 2.27 -1.23
CA VAL A 205 -3.53 2.25 0.21
C VAL A 205 -3.28 3.65 0.76
N SER A 206 -4.29 4.26 1.38
CA SER A 206 -4.20 5.61 1.93
C SER A 206 -4.74 5.70 3.36
N ASN A 207 -4.07 6.51 4.19
CA ASN A 207 -4.50 6.86 5.54
C ASN A 207 -4.75 5.64 6.47
N ALA A 208 -4.02 4.55 6.24
CA ALA A 208 -4.12 3.31 7.00
C ALA A 208 -3.20 3.35 8.24
N LYS A 209 -3.57 4.14 9.25
CA LYS A 209 -2.68 4.54 10.37
C LYS A 209 -2.17 3.40 11.26
N ASN A 210 -2.77 2.22 11.18
CA ASN A 210 -2.35 1.05 11.96
C ASN A 210 -1.76 -0.06 11.10
N LEU A 211 -1.69 0.13 9.78
CA LEU A 211 -1.23 -0.89 8.85
C LEU A 211 0.29 -0.94 8.86
N THR A 212 0.83 -2.06 9.36
CA THR A 212 2.27 -2.29 9.49
C THR A 212 2.79 -3.39 8.58
N SER A 213 1.89 -4.10 7.86
CA SER A 213 2.28 -5.19 6.96
C SER A 213 1.37 -5.29 5.73
N LEU A 214 1.98 -5.57 4.59
CA LEU A 214 1.33 -5.87 3.32
C LEU A 214 1.88 -7.20 2.79
N ASP A 215 1.08 -8.26 2.84
CA ASP A 215 1.43 -9.54 2.22
C ASP A 215 0.86 -9.57 0.80
N LEU A 216 1.69 -9.15 -0.15
CA LEU A 216 1.35 -9.09 -1.57
C LEU A 216 2.00 -10.27 -2.29
N SER A 217 1.27 -11.40 -2.34
CA SER A 217 1.67 -12.51 -3.20
C SER A 217 1.23 -12.33 -4.67
N SER A 218 0.38 -11.33 -4.94
CA SER A 218 -0.05 -10.92 -6.29
C SER A 218 1.06 -10.23 -7.09
N SER A 219 0.96 -10.37 -8.42
CA SER A 219 1.60 -9.44 -9.35
C SER A 219 0.99 -8.04 -9.18
N VAL A 220 1.79 -7.03 -8.83
CA VAL A 220 1.32 -5.63 -8.70
C VAL A 220 1.94 -4.82 -9.82
N PHE A 221 1.11 -4.16 -10.64
CA PHE A 221 1.52 -3.26 -11.72
C PHE A 221 1.78 -1.83 -11.20
N LEU A 222 0.89 -1.33 -10.35
CA LEU A 222 0.99 -0.03 -9.70
C LEU A 222 0.75 -0.21 -8.20
N LEU A 223 1.69 0.28 -7.40
CA LEU A 223 1.55 0.37 -5.95
C LEU A 223 1.63 1.83 -5.52
N SER A 224 0.58 2.31 -4.85
CA SER A 224 0.56 3.64 -4.25
C SER A 224 0.25 3.53 -2.77
N ILE A 225 1.18 3.97 -1.92
CA ILE A 225 1.04 3.95 -0.46
C ILE A 225 1.18 5.38 0.06
N TYR A 226 0.17 5.83 0.80
CA TYR A 226 0.09 7.19 1.32
C TYR A 226 -0.35 7.26 2.79
N ASN A 227 0.41 7.96 3.64
CA ASN A 227 0.10 8.12 5.07
C ASN A 227 -0.10 6.77 5.79
N VAL A 228 0.85 5.85 5.61
CA VAL A 228 0.83 4.50 6.20
C VAL A 228 2.14 4.27 6.94
N PRO A 229 2.15 3.85 8.22
CA PRO A 229 3.37 3.65 9.02
C PRO A 229 4.08 2.33 8.66
N LEU A 230 4.23 2.06 7.38
CA LEU A 230 4.89 0.88 6.88
C LEU A 230 6.41 1.08 6.95
N GLU A 231 7.15 0.13 7.52
CA GLU A 231 8.61 0.23 7.69
C GLU A 231 9.40 -0.45 6.55
N SER A 232 8.78 -1.40 5.84
CA SER A 232 9.39 -2.21 4.78
C SER A 232 8.39 -2.65 3.72
N LEU A 233 8.91 -3.01 2.54
CA LEU A 233 8.16 -3.68 1.47
C LEU A 233 8.74 -5.08 1.28
N ASP A 234 8.04 -6.10 1.78
CA ASP A 234 8.55 -7.46 1.87
C ASP A 234 7.90 -8.42 0.86
N PHE A 235 7.82 -8.00 -0.41
CA PHE A 235 7.34 -8.84 -1.52
C PHE A 235 8.23 -8.70 -2.76
N ILE A 236 7.99 -9.53 -3.78
CA ILE A 236 8.76 -9.52 -5.04
C ILE A 236 8.05 -8.64 -6.07
N PRO A 237 8.60 -7.49 -6.47
CA PRO A 237 7.95 -6.55 -7.40
C PRO A 237 8.21 -6.89 -8.88
N SER A 238 8.01 -8.14 -9.31
CA SER A 238 8.39 -8.59 -10.67
C SER A 238 7.60 -7.92 -11.80
N GLU A 239 6.39 -7.46 -11.50
CA GLU A 239 5.48 -6.82 -12.46
C GLU A 239 5.27 -5.31 -12.19
N LEU A 240 5.97 -4.76 -11.20
CA LEU A 240 5.76 -3.37 -10.76
C LEU A 240 6.37 -2.40 -11.75
N VAL A 241 5.52 -1.50 -12.27
CA VAL A 241 5.90 -0.44 -13.22
C VAL A 241 5.86 0.94 -12.57
N TYR A 242 4.92 1.16 -11.65
CA TYR A 242 4.71 2.42 -10.96
C TYR A 242 4.74 2.23 -9.44
N LEU A 243 5.55 3.01 -8.73
CA LEU A 243 5.64 2.98 -7.28
C LEU A 243 5.55 4.39 -6.69
N ASN A 244 4.54 4.62 -5.84
CA ASN A 244 4.41 5.84 -5.05
C ASN A 244 4.54 5.50 -3.56
N LEU A 245 5.52 6.08 -2.88
CA LEU A 245 5.77 5.94 -1.45
C LEU A 245 5.76 7.31 -0.78
N LEU A 246 4.62 7.65 -0.17
CA LEU A 246 4.32 8.99 0.29
C LEU A 246 3.97 8.95 1.78
N ASN A 247 4.70 9.70 2.61
CA ASN A 247 4.47 9.78 4.05
C ASN A 247 4.39 8.39 4.72
N THR A 248 5.44 7.58 4.53
CA THR A 248 5.56 6.26 5.18
C THR A 248 6.71 6.22 6.18
N ASP A 249 6.84 5.12 6.92
CA ASP A 249 7.96 4.90 7.84
C ASP A 249 9.11 4.10 7.20
N ILE A 250 9.11 3.93 5.87
CA ILE A 250 10.10 3.12 5.16
C ILE A 250 11.50 3.73 5.32
N THR A 251 12.43 2.90 5.77
CA THR A 251 13.83 3.30 6.03
C THR A 251 14.79 2.92 4.91
N ASN A 252 14.45 1.91 4.11
CA ASN A 252 15.26 1.44 3.00
C ASN A 252 14.38 0.77 1.93
N VAL A 253 14.62 1.10 0.65
CA VAL A 253 13.95 0.49 -0.51
C VAL A 253 14.91 -0.18 -1.48
N ASP A 254 16.22 -0.13 -1.26
CA ASP A 254 17.25 -0.55 -2.23
C ASP A 254 17.11 -2.03 -2.59
N THR A 255 16.91 -2.89 -1.58
CA THR A 255 16.72 -4.34 -1.82
C THR A 255 15.44 -4.61 -2.60
N PHE A 256 14.38 -3.84 -2.35
CA PHE A 256 13.13 -3.94 -3.08
C PHE A 256 13.30 -3.48 -4.54
N LEU A 257 13.87 -2.30 -4.74
CA LEU A 257 14.12 -1.71 -6.07
C LEU A 257 15.07 -2.55 -6.92
N SER A 258 16.06 -3.21 -6.32
CA SER A 258 16.97 -4.14 -7.03
C SER A 258 16.25 -5.31 -7.71
N LYS A 259 15.03 -5.65 -7.25
CA LYS A 259 14.19 -6.72 -7.80
C LYS A 259 13.08 -6.19 -8.71
N ALA A 260 12.85 -4.88 -8.74
CA ALA A 260 11.79 -4.24 -9.52
C ALA A 260 12.25 -3.99 -10.96
N THR A 261 12.44 -5.08 -11.71
CA THR A 261 13.07 -5.05 -13.05
C THR A 261 12.23 -4.40 -14.16
N LYS A 262 10.96 -4.08 -13.88
CA LYS A 262 10.05 -3.37 -14.79
C LYS A 262 9.68 -1.97 -14.32
N LEU A 263 10.28 -1.51 -13.22
CA LEU A 263 9.93 -0.22 -12.64
C LEU A 263 10.34 0.91 -13.59
N GLU A 264 9.36 1.68 -14.03
CA GLU A 264 9.55 2.82 -14.92
C GLU A 264 9.44 4.15 -14.15
N GLU A 265 8.59 4.22 -13.14
CA GLU A 265 8.31 5.42 -12.38
C GLU A 265 8.35 5.19 -10.86
N LEU A 266 9.09 6.07 -10.18
CA LEU A 266 9.18 6.11 -8.72
C LEU A 266 8.84 7.51 -8.21
N VAL A 267 7.86 7.60 -7.32
CA VAL A 267 7.51 8.82 -6.59
C VAL A 267 7.78 8.59 -5.10
N VAL A 268 8.59 9.44 -4.49
CA VAL A 268 8.99 9.31 -3.08
C VAL A 268 8.86 10.64 -2.33
N ALA A 269 8.25 10.62 -1.15
CA ALA A 269 8.19 11.76 -0.25
C ALA A 269 7.86 11.33 1.19
N GLY A 270 8.31 12.10 2.18
CA GLY A 270 7.90 11.92 3.57
C GLY A 270 8.24 10.57 4.19
N ASN A 271 9.29 9.89 3.71
CA ASN A 271 9.74 8.61 4.25
C ASN A 271 10.87 8.80 5.30
N LYS A 272 11.40 7.68 5.81
CA LYS A 272 12.60 7.65 6.68
C LYS A 272 13.85 7.20 5.94
N LEU A 273 13.91 7.46 4.63
CA LEU A 273 15.04 7.14 3.78
C LEU A 273 16.23 8.06 4.08
N SER A 274 17.35 7.49 4.52
CA SER A 274 18.63 8.22 4.64
C SER A 274 19.33 8.37 3.29
N GLN A 275 19.05 7.46 2.36
CA GLN A 275 19.58 7.45 1.01
C GLN A 275 18.60 6.73 0.09
N LEU A 276 18.80 6.88 -1.21
CA LEU A 276 18.01 6.19 -2.22
C LEU A 276 18.93 5.77 -3.35
N ASN A 277 19.20 4.46 -3.45
CA ASN A 277 20.04 3.91 -4.51
C ASN A 277 19.15 3.28 -5.57
N VAL A 278 18.91 4.05 -6.64
CA VAL A 278 18.15 3.57 -7.79
C VAL A 278 19.12 3.06 -8.84
N PRO A 279 18.91 1.85 -9.41
CA PRO A 279 19.60 1.44 -10.63
C PRO A 279 19.33 2.46 -11.77
N SER A 280 20.37 3.17 -12.20
CA SER A 280 20.28 4.31 -13.14
C SER A 280 19.61 4.00 -14.48
N ASP A 281 19.64 2.72 -14.88
CA ASP A 281 19.22 2.25 -16.20
C ASP A 281 17.75 1.79 -16.24
N LEU A 282 17.11 1.66 -15.07
CA LEU A 282 15.74 1.13 -14.96
C LEU A 282 14.68 2.23 -15.02
N LEU A 283 14.87 3.36 -14.32
CA LEU A 283 13.83 4.39 -14.23
C LEU A 283 13.75 5.31 -15.45
N ALA A 284 12.57 5.31 -16.08
CA ALA A 284 12.15 6.34 -17.02
C ALA A 284 11.89 7.67 -16.31
N SER A 285 11.32 7.63 -15.10
CA SER A 285 10.97 8.80 -14.29
C SER A 285 11.26 8.57 -12.80
N LEU A 286 11.72 9.63 -12.13
CA LEU A 286 11.92 9.70 -10.69
C LEU A 286 11.45 11.08 -10.22
N THR A 287 10.50 11.10 -9.29
CA THR A 287 9.93 12.32 -8.74
C THR A 287 10.05 12.32 -7.23
N PHE A 288 10.65 13.37 -6.68
CA PHE A 288 10.57 13.65 -5.25
C PHE A 288 9.36 14.57 -5.04
N ALA A 289 8.31 14.03 -4.42
CA ALA A 289 7.06 14.75 -4.22
C ALA A 289 7.05 15.43 -2.85
N ASP A 290 8.10 16.18 -2.49
CA ASP A 290 8.23 16.88 -1.21
C ASP A 290 7.44 18.20 -1.14
N LEU A 291 6.34 18.28 -1.90
CA LEU A 291 5.45 19.43 -2.01
C LEU A 291 4.06 19.11 -1.48
N ASN A 292 3.39 20.15 -1.00
CA ASN A 292 1.99 20.05 -0.60
C ASN A 292 1.14 19.96 -1.88
N TRP A 293 0.68 18.76 -2.24
CA TRP A 293 -0.18 18.54 -3.41
C TRP A 293 -1.61 18.92 -3.03
N MET A 294 -2.19 19.93 -3.68
CA MET A 294 -3.65 20.10 -3.57
C MET A 294 -4.29 19.26 -4.65
N SER A 295 -4.97 18.19 -4.27
CA SER A 295 -5.91 17.51 -5.16
C SER A 295 -7.07 18.46 -5.46
N ASP A 296 -7.69 18.29 -6.63
CA ASP A 296 -8.82 19.11 -7.10
C ASP A 296 -10.04 19.07 -6.16
N ASP A 297 -10.08 18.11 -5.22
CA ASP A 297 -11.12 17.97 -4.19
C ASP A 297 -10.89 18.86 -2.94
N GLY A 298 -9.82 19.66 -2.91
CA GLY A 298 -9.52 20.58 -1.80
C GLY A 298 -8.98 19.90 -0.54
N LEU A 299 -8.74 18.58 -0.59
CA LEU A 299 -8.03 17.85 0.46
C LEU A 299 -6.53 17.95 0.19
N GLY A 300 -5.93 19.10 0.47
CA GLY A 300 -4.48 19.29 0.34
C GLY A 300 -3.69 18.16 1.02
N GLU A 301 -3.09 17.28 0.21
CA GLU A 301 -2.20 16.23 0.66
C GLU A 301 -0.81 16.84 0.86
N SER A 302 -0.49 17.15 2.12
CA SER A 302 0.84 17.60 2.47
C SER A 302 1.78 16.42 2.53
N TYR A 303 2.71 16.34 1.60
CA TYR A 303 3.83 15.43 1.70
C TYR A 303 4.93 16.05 2.55
N ALA A 304 5.40 15.32 3.56
CA ALA A 304 6.48 15.76 4.42
C ALA A 304 7.83 15.63 3.71
N SER A 305 8.85 16.37 4.17
CA SER A 305 10.23 16.05 3.81
C SER A 305 10.66 14.74 4.47
N ASN A 306 11.55 13.99 3.82
CA ASN A 306 12.11 12.78 4.42
C ASN A 306 12.85 13.14 5.70
N THR A 307 12.50 12.46 6.80
CA THR A 307 13.02 12.77 8.12
C THR A 307 13.60 11.52 8.76
N ILE A 308 14.83 11.60 9.25
CA ILE A 308 15.55 10.49 9.89
C ILE A 308 16.10 10.91 11.24
N THR A 309 16.59 9.93 12.01
CA THR A 309 17.41 10.18 13.20
C THR A 309 18.83 9.70 12.94
N LEU A 310 19.82 10.52 13.26
CA LEU A 310 21.23 10.18 13.19
C LEU A 310 21.89 10.29 14.57
N ASP A 311 22.87 9.42 14.79
CA ASP A 311 23.68 9.44 16.00
C ASP A 311 24.93 10.29 15.78
N ALA A 312 25.36 10.99 16.82
CA ALA A 312 26.58 11.77 16.81
C ALA A 312 27.45 11.47 18.03
N LYS A 313 28.76 11.40 17.80
CA LYS A 313 29.77 11.33 18.83
C LYS A 313 30.26 12.73 19.17
N LYS A 314 30.24 13.07 20.46
CA LYS A 314 30.85 14.31 20.94
C LYS A 314 32.39 14.24 20.84
N MET A 315 32.98 15.27 20.24
CA MET A 315 34.42 15.50 20.13
C MET A 315 34.88 16.58 21.12
N THR A 316 36.19 16.83 21.19
CA THR A 316 36.74 17.94 22.01
C THR A 316 36.17 19.30 21.61
N HIS A 317 35.92 19.49 20.31
CA HIS A 317 35.41 20.74 19.73
C HIS A 317 34.28 20.46 18.74
N GLY A 318 33.19 19.88 19.25
CA GLY A 318 31.94 19.70 18.51
C GLY A 318 31.50 18.24 18.35
N TYR A 319 30.99 17.87 17.17
CA TYR A 319 30.31 16.59 16.96
C TYR A 319 30.70 15.93 15.63
N GLU A 320 30.79 14.60 15.63
CA GLU A 320 30.99 13.77 14.43
C GLU A 320 29.77 12.87 14.25
N LEU A 321 29.12 12.88 13.08
CA LEU A 321 28.01 11.96 12.79
C LEU A 321 28.52 10.52 12.67
N ILE A 322 27.74 9.59 13.19
CA ILE A 322 27.87 8.14 12.99
C ILE A 322 26.99 7.79 11.81
N LEU A 323 27.63 7.36 10.73
CA LEU A 323 27.01 7.11 9.43
C LEU A 323 27.21 5.63 9.10
N ASP A 324 26.22 4.79 9.44
CA ASP A 324 26.37 3.34 9.28
C ASP A 324 26.41 2.95 7.79
N ASP A 325 25.45 3.44 7.00
CA ASP A 325 25.28 3.04 5.59
C ASP A 325 25.27 4.21 4.59
N LEU A 326 25.45 5.45 5.04
CA LEU A 326 25.36 6.64 4.18
C LEU A 326 26.63 6.85 3.35
N ASP A 327 26.52 6.84 2.02
CA ASP A 327 27.62 7.22 1.14
C ASP A 327 27.83 8.75 1.15
N VAL A 328 28.78 9.22 1.97
CA VAL A 328 29.14 10.63 2.12
C VAL A 328 29.60 11.27 0.80
N THR A 329 30.07 10.50 -0.17
CA THR A 329 30.50 11.04 -1.47
C THR A 329 29.32 11.51 -2.33
N MET A 330 28.13 11.02 -2.04
CA MET A 330 26.87 11.39 -2.71
C MET A 330 26.12 12.49 -1.95
N VAL A 331 26.65 12.94 -0.82
CA VAL A 331 26.00 13.91 0.07
C VAL A 331 26.43 15.34 -0.27
N SER A 332 25.46 16.23 -0.43
CA SER A 332 25.65 17.68 -0.46
C SER A 332 24.96 18.32 0.74
N ILE A 333 25.68 19.09 1.54
CA ILE A 333 25.13 19.74 2.74
C ILE A 333 24.22 20.90 2.32
N ALA A 334 23.03 20.97 2.92
CA ALA A 334 22.07 22.02 2.60
C ALA A 334 22.56 23.40 3.08
N ALA A 335 22.20 24.44 2.31
CA ALA A 335 22.55 25.82 2.64
C ALA A 335 22.07 26.19 4.06
N GLY A 336 22.92 26.91 4.80
CA GLY A 336 22.64 27.32 6.18
C GLY A 336 22.95 26.27 7.25
N CYS A 337 23.32 25.04 6.88
CA CYS A 337 23.84 24.06 7.84
C CYS A 337 25.30 24.38 8.20
N ASN A 338 25.65 24.29 9.49
CA ASN A 338 27.03 24.49 9.97
C ASN A 338 27.87 23.20 9.96
N TRP A 339 27.27 22.10 9.53
CA TRP A 339 27.95 20.83 9.28
C TRP A 339 28.89 20.95 8.07
N ARG A 340 29.97 20.18 8.06
CA ARG A 340 30.89 20.08 6.91
C ARG A 340 31.35 18.66 6.67
N ILE A 341 31.68 18.36 5.41
CA ILE A 341 32.28 17.09 5.02
C ILE A 341 33.80 17.19 5.21
N GLN A 342 34.39 16.24 5.95
CA GLN A 342 35.83 16.12 6.18
C GLN A 342 36.29 14.69 5.86
N GLY A 343 36.72 14.47 4.62
CA GLY A 343 36.98 13.12 4.12
C GLY A 343 35.68 12.35 3.98
N ASN A 344 35.56 11.20 4.65
CA ASN A 344 34.34 10.38 4.70
C ASN A 344 33.49 10.64 5.96
N LYS A 345 33.70 11.78 6.63
CA LYS A 345 33.03 12.15 7.88
C LYS A 345 32.21 13.41 7.70
N ILE A 346 31.16 13.53 8.48
CA ILE A 346 30.36 14.76 8.60
C ILE A 346 30.53 15.28 10.02
N VAL A 347 31.04 16.50 10.15
CA VAL A 347 31.41 17.09 11.44
C VAL A 347 30.77 18.46 11.63
N LEU A 348 30.47 18.78 12.89
CA LEU A 348 30.00 20.08 13.35
C LEU A 348 31.04 20.66 14.31
N ASP A 349 31.64 21.78 13.94
CA ASP A 349 32.64 22.49 14.75
C ASP A 349 31.97 23.52 15.69
N LYS A 350 30.97 23.06 16.45
CA LYS A 350 30.25 23.87 17.43
C LYS A 350 29.94 23.05 18.67
N ASP A 351 29.93 23.71 19.83
CA ASP A 351 29.59 23.07 21.10
C ASP A 351 28.10 22.76 21.22
N GLU A 352 27.25 23.52 20.53
CA GLU A 352 25.80 23.30 20.44
C GLU A 352 25.49 22.35 19.27
N LEU A 353 24.69 21.31 19.55
CA LEU A 353 24.24 20.36 18.53
C LEU A 353 23.13 20.98 17.70
N GLU A 354 23.24 20.87 16.38
CA GLU A 354 22.26 21.41 15.43
C GLU A 354 21.65 20.27 14.58
N PRO A 355 20.41 20.43 14.07
CA PRO A 355 19.88 19.53 13.05
C PRO A 355 20.81 19.45 11.84
N PHE A 356 20.82 18.30 11.17
CA PHE A 356 21.58 18.11 9.93
C PHE A 356 20.62 18.02 8.75
N ARG A 357 20.85 18.80 7.70
CA ARG A 357 20.06 18.71 6.46
C ARG A 357 20.99 18.51 5.28
N TYR A 358 20.62 17.62 4.39
CA TYR A 358 21.43 17.29 3.23
C TYR A 358 20.60 16.83 2.04
N TYR A 359 21.26 16.85 0.89
CA TYR A 359 20.80 16.27 -0.36
C TYR A 359 21.62 15.02 -0.64
N TYR A 360 20.96 13.89 -0.83
CA TYR A 360 21.60 12.67 -1.31
C TYR A 360 21.38 12.58 -2.83
N LYS A 361 22.46 12.57 -3.60
CA LYS A 361 22.40 12.50 -5.06
C LYS A 361 21.90 11.13 -5.50
N VAL A 362 20.84 11.08 -6.30
CA VAL A 362 20.23 9.84 -6.78
C VAL A 362 20.49 9.58 -8.26
N LYS A 363 20.55 10.65 -9.08
CA LYS A 363 20.78 10.53 -10.53
C LYS A 363 21.70 11.63 -11.03
N ASP A 364 22.44 11.34 -12.10
CA ASP A 364 23.16 12.37 -12.85
C ASP A 364 22.20 13.25 -13.65
N GLU A 365 22.56 14.52 -13.79
CA GLU A 365 21.84 15.54 -14.56
C GLU A 365 21.72 15.10 -16.02
N GLY A 366 20.54 14.63 -16.46
CA GLY A 366 20.35 14.29 -17.88
C GLY A 366 19.11 13.48 -18.27
N LYS A 367 18.42 12.84 -17.32
CA LYS A 367 17.19 12.08 -17.60
C LYS A 367 16.15 12.21 -16.48
N VAL A 368 15.87 13.44 -16.04
CA VAL A 368 14.71 13.69 -15.18
C VAL A 368 13.69 14.38 -16.05
N TYR A 369 12.55 13.72 -16.30
CA TYR A 369 11.43 14.37 -16.95
C TYR A 369 10.89 15.41 -15.99
N GLU A 370 10.98 16.66 -16.44
CA GLU A 370 10.43 17.82 -15.76
C GLU A 370 8.91 17.67 -15.80
N PHE A 371 8.30 17.24 -14.69
CA PHE A 371 6.86 17.42 -14.51
C PHE A 371 6.65 18.92 -14.29
N ILE A 372 6.61 19.67 -15.39
CA ILE A 372 6.27 21.09 -15.43
C ILE A 372 4.75 21.15 -15.31
N ASP A 373 4.26 21.08 -14.09
CA ASP A 373 3.05 21.82 -13.77
C ASP A 373 3.47 23.02 -12.93
N GLU A 374 2.77 24.13 -13.12
CA GLU A 374 2.97 25.45 -12.49
C GLU A 374 2.73 25.42 -10.96
N TYR A 375 3.40 24.51 -10.26
CA TYR A 375 3.36 24.42 -8.81
C TYR A 375 4.23 25.52 -8.22
N ASP A 376 3.57 26.66 -8.05
CA ASP A 376 3.94 27.84 -7.27
C ASP A 376 4.76 27.45 -6.03
N THR A 377 5.81 28.22 -5.74
CA THR A 377 6.72 28.04 -4.61
C THR A 377 5.92 28.10 -3.30
N ARG A 378 5.40 26.96 -2.82
CA ARG A 378 4.52 26.95 -1.66
C ARG A 378 5.35 27.13 -0.38
N PRO A 379 4.89 27.97 0.57
CA PRO A 379 5.60 28.20 1.82
C PRO A 379 5.73 26.90 2.63
N GLY A 380 6.96 26.50 2.96
CA GLY A 380 7.23 25.39 3.87
C GLY A 380 8.30 24.40 3.41
N TYR A 381 8.65 24.37 2.11
CA TYR A 381 9.77 23.55 1.65
C TYR A 381 11.11 24.12 2.16
N LEU A 382 11.92 23.27 2.78
CA LEU A 382 13.21 23.66 3.36
C LEU A 382 14.39 23.36 2.43
N GLY A 383 14.16 22.63 1.33
CA GLY A 383 15.17 22.26 0.36
C GLY A 383 15.37 23.29 -0.75
N ASP A 384 16.33 23.01 -1.62
CA ASP A 384 16.69 23.79 -2.80
C ASP A 384 15.92 23.22 -3.98
N GLU A 385 15.01 24.02 -4.53
CA GLU A 385 14.15 23.64 -5.65
C GLU A 385 14.95 23.17 -6.87
N ALA A 386 16.18 23.66 -7.07
CA ALA A 386 17.01 23.22 -8.20
C ALA A 386 17.51 21.77 -8.06
N LEU A 387 17.57 21.24 -6.83
CA LEU A 387 18.09 19.90 -6.56
C LEU A 387 16.98 18.84 -6.44
N ARG A 388 15.70 19.25 -6.37
CA ARG A 388 14.54 18.38 -6.10
C ARG A 388 14.33 17.24 -7.11
N PHE A 389 14.96 17.32 -8.28
CA PHE A 389 14.79 16.33 -9.35
C PHE A 389 15.94 15.31 -9.40
N THR A 390 17.08 15.67 -8.82
CA THR A 390 18.31 14.86 -8.87
C THR A 390 18.73 14.35 -7.51
N HIS A 391 18.19 14.94 -6.44
CA HIS A 391 18.55 14.63 -5.06
C HIS A 391 17.35 14.37 -4.18
N LEU A 392 17.50 13.39 -3.28
CA LEU A 392 16.64 13.19 -2.13
C LEU A 392 17.01 14.23 -1.06
N PHE A 393 16.10 15.12 -0.71
CA PHE A 393 16.28 16.00 0.45
C PHE A 393 15.93 15.27 1.75
N VAL A 394 16.85 15.31 2.72
CA VAL A 394 16.73 14.64 4.02
C VAL A 394 16.97 15.63 5.16
N GLN A 395 16.06 15.63 6.12
CA GLN A 395 16.23 16.27 7.42
C GLN A 395 16.56 15.21 8.48
N ALA A 396 17.68 15.37 9.16
CA ALA A 396 18.11 14.49 10.22
C ALA A 396 18.05 15.19 11.58
N ASP A 397 17.27 14.61 12.49
CA ASP A 397 17.37 14.90 13.91
C ASP A 397 18.61 14.20 14.46
N VAL A 398 19.50 14.95 15.09
CA VAL A 398 20.78 14.42 15.56
C VAL A 398 20.72 14.22 17.07
N ARG A 399 21.10 13.03 17.55
CA ARG A 399 21.20 12.73 18.99
C ARG A 399 22.63 12.37 19.39
N VAL A 400 23.06 12.79 20.57
CA VAL A 400 24.40 12.45 21.08
C VAL A 400 24.36 11.06 21.70
N VAL A 401 25.24 10.17 21.24
CA VAL A 401 25.48 8.89 21.90
C VAL A 401 26.75 8.99 22.75
N GLU A 402 26.62 8.67 24.04
CA GLU A 402 27.79 8.57 24.90
C GLU A 402 28.65 7.41 24.40
N SER A 403 29.91 7.70 24.07
CA SER A 403 30.87 6.63 23.81
C SER A 403 30.95 5.81 25.09
N SER A 404 30.42 4.59 25.08
CA SER A 404 30.66 3.65 26.17
C SER A 404 32.17 3.48 26.22
N VAL A 405 32.79 4.12 27.21
CA VAL A 405 34.20 3.92 27.48
C VAL A 405 34.27 2.46 27.88
N GLN A 406 34.64 1.59 26.94
CA GLN A 406 35.17 0.28 27.28
C GLN A 406 36.36 0.59 28.18
N SER A 407 36.13 0.54 29.49
CA SER A 407 37.19 0.54 30.47
C SER A 407 38.15 -0.55 29.99
N PRO A 408 39.43 -0.24 29.75
CA PRO A 408 40.37 -1.22 29.27
C PRO A 408 40.25 -2.43 30.19
N GLU A 409 39.81 -3.55 29.63
CA GLU A 409 39.71 -4.80 30.35
C GLU A 409 41.07 -5.03 30.97
N ILE A 410 41.17 -4.84 32.30
CA ILE A 410 42.43 -4.96 33.02
C ILE A 410 42.80 -6.41 32.82
N ALA A 411 43.77 -6.66 31.93
CA ALA A 411 44.28 -7.98 31.65
C ALA A 411 44.56 -8.64 33.02
N PRO A 412 43.99 -9.81 33.31
CA PRO A 412 44.15 -10.44 34.61
C PRO A 412 45.63 -10.55 34.90
N THR A 413 46.07 -9.87 35.96
CA THR A 413 47.46 -9.86 36.38
C THR A 413 47.84 -11.30 36.68
N LYS A 414 48.72 -11.85 35.83
CA LYS A 414 49.25 -13.20 35.96
C LYS A 414 49.78 -13.37 37.39
N PRO A 415 49.25 -14.29 38.21
CA PRO A 415 49.77 -14.49 39.56
C PRO A 415 51.24 -14.88 39.47
N SER A 416 52.11 -14.13 40.15
CA SER A 416 53.50 -14.50 40.32
C SER A 416 53.58 -15.85 41.04
N ALA A 417 54.09 -16.86 40.35
CA ALA A 417 54.26 -18.21 40.89
C ALA A 417 55.23 -18.19 42.11
N PRO A 418 54.90 -18.86 43.22
CA PRO A 418 55.87 -19.17 44.26
C PRO A 418 56.76 -20.32 43.81
N ALA A 419 58.04 -20.23 44.15
CA ALA A 419 59.06 -21.23 43.89
C ALA A 419 58.84 -22.51 44.71
N THR A 420 59.11 -23.65 44.04
CA THR A 420 59.59 -24.95 44.57
C THR A 420 58.73 -25.72 45.58
N GLY A 421 58.41 -26.98 45.22
CA GLY A 421 58.02 -28.00 46.19
C GLY A 421 57.41 -29.25 45.56
N ASP A 422 58.26 -30.24 45.30
CA ASP A 422 57.93 -31.62 44.89
C ASP A 422 56.86 -32.28 45.77
N SER A 423 55.89 -32.98 45.15
CA SER A 423 55.72 -34.43 45.26
C SER A 423 54.37 -34.91 44.70
N THR A 424 54.48 -35.79 43.70
CA THR A 424 53.63 -36.97 43.44
C THR A 424 52.23 -37.01 44.07
N ASN A 425 51.20 -36.92 43.23
CA ASN A 425 50.19 -37.98 43.19
C ASN A 425 49.48 -38.09 41.84
N VAL A 426 49.24 -39.36 41.51
CA VAL A 426 48.75 -39.92 40.26
C VAL A 426 47.21 -39.84 40.21
N ILE A 427 46.67 -39.96 39.00
CA ILE A 427 45.28 -40.34 38.62
C ILE A 427 44.36 -39.17 38.24
N GLY A 428 44.02 -39.09 36.94
CA GLY A 428 42.89 -38.28 36.46
C GLY A 428 42.91 -37.83 34.99
N LEU A 429 43.46 -38.62 34.08
CA LEU A 429 43.35 -38.39 32.63
C LEU A 429 42.03 -38.99 32.13
N LEU A 430 41.08 -38.18 31.65
CA LEU A 430 40.20 -38.60 30.56
C LEU A 430 39.66 -37.40 29.77
N PHE A 431 39.86 -37.55 28.48
CA PHE A 431 39.64 -36.63 27.37
C PHE A 431 38.19 -36.66 26.87
N ALA A 432 37.83 -35.58 26.18
CA ALA A 432 37.10 -35.53 24.91
C ALA A 432 35.55 -35.48 24.87
N VAL A 433 35.10 -34.35 24.28
CA VAL A 433 34.21 -34.22 23.09
C VAL A 433 32.83 -34.88 23.13
N ALA A 434 31.79 -34.03 23.12
CA ALA A 434 30.53 -34.32 22.43
C ALA A 434 29.87 -33.04 21.90
N ILE A 435 30.22 -32.70 20.66
CA ILE A 435 29.35 -31.96 19.73
C ILE A 435 28.47 -33.03 19.06
N ALA A 436 27.14 -32.94 19.17
CA ALA A 436 26.19 -33.32 18.13
C ALA A 436 24.73 -33.31 18.63
N GLY A 437 23.90 -32.50 17.96
CA GLY A 437 22.56 -32.90 17.51
C GLY A 437 21.42 -32.85 18.53
N THR A 438 20.47 -31.95 18.32
CA THR A 438 19.14 -32.33 17.79
C THR A 438 18.44 -31.09 17.22
N LEU A 439 18.57 -30.91 15.90
CA LEU A 439 17.57 -30.25 15.06
C LEU A 439 16.31 -31.15 15.06
N MET A 440 15.18 -30.66 15.56
CA MET A 440 13.88 -31.27 15.27
C MET A 440 13.12 -30.44 14.24
N PHE A 441 13.15 -30.97 13.02
CA PHE A 441 12.17 -30.74 11.97
C PHE A 441 10.74 -30.91 12.50
N LYS A 442 9.87 -29.94 12.21
CA LYS A 442 8.42 -30.17 12.19
C LYS A 442 7.91 -29.90 10.78
N LYS A 443 8.03 -30.93 9.93
CA LYS A 443 7.26 -31.08 8.69
C LYS A 443 5.80 -31.32 9.09
N ARG A 444 4.89 -30.46 8.66
CA ARG A 444 3.47 -30.80 8.49
C ARG A 444 3.11 -30.57 7.03
N LYS A 445 2.76 -31.66 6.34
CA LYS A 445 2.02 -31.70 5.08
C LYS A 445 0.87 -32.69 5.26
N PHE A 446 -0.19 -32.44 4.48
CA PHE A 446 -1.41 -33.22 4.25
C PHE A 446 -2.50 -33.05 5.31
N ASN A 447 -3.75 -32.73 4.96
CA ASN A 447 -4.46 -32.88 3.68
C ASN A 447 -4.93 -31.58 3.07
#